data_AF-A0A949X0T9-F1
#
_entry.id   AF-A0A949X0T9-F1
#
_cell.length_a   1.000
_cell.length_b   1.000
_cell.length_c   1.000
_cell.angle_alpha   90.00
_cell.angle_beta   90.00
_cell.angle_gamma   90.00
#
_symmetry.space_group_name_H-M   'P 1'
#
loop_
_entity.id
_entity.type
_entity.pdbx_description
1 polymer ?
#
loop_
_entity_poly.entity_id
_entity_poly.type
_entity_poly.pdbx_seq_one_letter_code
_entity_poly.pdbx_strand_id
1 'polypeptide(L)'
;MSIGQALLRSDSAAGRAGGGRKGRSSWNDEQIKKLRRMWLSGSTDAELIQEFGRSANAIAIKAHRLGLPPRAEAVATNAVDELPPEAPRRSDAVDYPGEDFGDEPKPKKPKSVGKVRNCLMCGVEFWSSHAGERICSSCKSTEFWRNGAYAFGHSGGGGDDW
;
A
#
# COMPACT_ATOMS: atom_id res chain seq x y z
N MET A 1 67.88 -7.53 5.36
CA MET A 1 66.90 -6.96 4.42
C MET A 1 66.11 -5.88 5.15
N SER A 2 66.35 -4.61 4.84
CA SER A 2 65.67 -3.48 5.50
C SER A 2 64.37 -3.20 4.75
N ILE A 3 63.23 -3.49 5.37
CA ILE A 3 61.91 -3.40 4.73
C ILE A 3 61.34 -2.02 5.01
N GLY A 4 60.84 -1.40 3.94
CA GLY A 4 60.57 0.02 3.81
C GLY A 4 59.41 0.55 4.64
N GLN A 5 59.63 1.79 5.09
CA GLN A 5 58.77 2.97 4.95
C GLN A 5 57.26 2.82 5.12
N ALA A 6 56.78 3.47 6.18
CA ALA A 6 55.42 3.94 6.35
C ALA A 6 55.02 4.93 5.25
N LEU A 7 53.81 4.75 4.71
CA LEU A 7 53.04 5.82 4.09
C LEU A 7 51.56 5.62 4.45
N LEU A 8 51.11 6.40 5.42
CA LEU A 8 49.69 6.69 5.61
C LEU A 8 49.17 7.34 4.33
N ARG A 9 48.02 6.91 3.82
CA ARG A 9 47.09 7.74 3.06
C ARG A 9 45.68 7.16 3.08
N SER A 10 44.87 7.85 3.87
CA SER A 10 43.56 8.37 3.49
C SER A 10 42.38 7.39 3.36
N ASP A 11 41.51 7.49 4.37
CA ASP A 11 40.07 7.28 4.35
C ASP A 11 39.39 7.37 2.99
N SER A 12 38.53 6.39 2.72
CA SER A 12 37.36 6.57 1.88
C SER A 12 36.17 5.90 2.56
N ALA A 13 35.53 6.70 3.41
CA ALA A 13 34.21 6.46 3.95
C ALA A 13 33.21 6.36 2.78
N ALA A 14 32.90 5.13 2.36
CA ALA A 14 31.74 4.85 1.53
C ALA A 14 30.48 4.95 2.39
N GLY A 15 30.10 6.19 2.73
CA GLY A 15 28.78 6.51 3.25
C GLY A 15 27.73 6.09 2.24
N ARG A 16 27.07 4.95 2.48
CA ARG A 16 25.84 4.58 1.79
C ARG A 16 24.75 5.52 2.28
N ALA A 17 24.64 6.66 1.60
CA ALA A 17 23.49 7.55 1.71
C ALA A 17 22.22 6.73 1.41
N GLY A 18 21.42 6.50 2.45
CA GLY A 18 20.08 5.98 2.31
C GLY A 18 19.29 6.92 1.40
N GLY A 19 18.88 6.41 0.24
CA GLY A 19 17.98 7.11 -0.67
C GLY A 19 16.69 7.46 0.05
N GLY A 20 16.57 8.73 0.45
CA GLY A 20 15.32 9.27 0.96
C GLY A 20 14.23 9.03 -0.07
N ARG A 21 13.22 8.22 0.30
CA ARG A 21 12.00 8.04 -0.47
C ARG A 21 11.24 9.38 -0.49
N LYS A 22 11.62 10.29 -1.39
CA LYS A 22 10.92 11.56 -1.60
C LYS A 22 9.54 11.28 -2.19
N GLY A 23 8.50 11.55 -1.38
CA GLY A 23 7.20 12.05 -1.81
C GLY A 23 6.12 11.04 -2.17
N ARG A 24 5.21 10.78 -1.23
CA ARG A 24 3.82 10.43 -1.57
C ARG A 24 3.22 11.58 -2.40
N SER A 25 2.91 11.31 -3.67
CA SER A 25 1.85 11.93 -4.46
C SER A 25 1.69 13.45 -4.31
N SER A 26 2.42 14.22 -5.12
CA SER A 26 2.30 15.69 -5.14
C SER A 26 1.00 16.12 -5.83
N TRP A 27 -0.12 15.99 -5.14
CA TRP A 27 -1.30 16.81 -5.42
C TRP A 27 -1.02 18.20 -4.87
N ASN A 28 -0.68 19.16 -5.72
CA ASN A 28 -0.53 20.55 -5.29
C ASN A 28 -1.91 21.16 -4.97
N ASP A 29 -1.96 22.18 -4.12
CA ASP A 29 -3.17 22.89 -3.75
C ASP A 29 -3.87 23.50 -4.99
N GLU A 30 -3.08 24.04 -5.92
CA GLU A 30 -3.60 24.54 -7.21
C GLU A 30 -4.24 23.43 -8.05
N GLN A 31 -3.65 22.24 -8.08
CA GLN A 31 -4.22 21.09 -8.78
C GLN A 31 -5.52 20.62 -8.10
N ILE A 32 -5.59 20.69 -6.77
CA ILE A 32 -6.81 20.35 -6.01
C ILE A 32 -7.92 21.36 -6.30
N LYS A 33 -7.62 22.67 -6.30
CA LYS A 33 -8.57 23.72 -6.65
C LYS A 33 -9.07 23.58 -8.08
N LYS A 34 -8.17 23.32 -9.03
CA LYS A 34 -8.51 23.08 -10.43
C LYS A 34 -9.39 21.83 -10.58
N LEU A 35 -9.05 20.74 -9.88
CA LEU A 35 -9.83 19.51 -9.88
C LEU A 35 -11.24 19.77 -9.35
N ARG A 36 -11.38 20.47 -8.22
CA ARG A 36 -12.68 20.83 -7.66
C ARG A 36 -13.53 21.63 -8.65
N ARG A 37 -12.92 22.62 -9.32
CA ARG A 37 -13.62 23.44 -10.32
C ARG A 37 -14.10 22.61 -11.50
N MET A 38 -13.22 21.83 -12.12
CA MET A 38 -13.55 20.99 -13.28
C MET A 38 -14.55 19.89 -12.95
N TRP A 39 -14.47 19.33 -11.74
CA TRP A 39 -15.41 18.32 -11.25
C TRP A 39 -16.82 18.89 -11.10
N LEU A 40 -16.96 20.07 -10.49
CA LEU A 40 -18.26 20.74 -10.31
C LEU A 40 -18.80 21.31 -11.62
N SER A 41 -17.95 21.71 -12.56
CA SER A 41 -18.37 22.16 -13.89
C SER A 41 -18.79 21.02 -14.82
N GLY A 42 -18.69 19.77 -14.39
CA GLY A 42 -19.09 18.62 -15.19
C GLY A 42 -18.10 18.25 -16.31
N SER A 43 -16.80 18.57 -16.19
CA SER A 43 -15.77 18.14 -17.17
C SER A 43 -15.60 16.62 -17.17
N THR A 44 -15.49 15.99 -18.34
CA THR A 44 -15.40 14.52 -18.48
C THR A 44 -14.10 13.96 -17.90
N ASP A 45 -14.09 12.68 -17.53
CA ASP A 45 -12.87 12.01 -17.05
C ASP A 45 -11.72 12.08 -18.07
N ALA A 46 -12.03 12.00 -19.37
CA ALA A 46 -11.04 12.13 -20.43
C ALA A 46 -10.36 13.50 -20.44
N GLU A 47 -11.11 14.58 -20.21
CA GLU A 47 -10.56 15.94 -20.10
C GLU A 47 -9.74 16.11 -18.82
N LEU A 48 -10.20 15.55 -17.70
CA LEU A 48 -9.47 15.55 -16.44
C LEU A 48 -8.14 14.77 -16.55
N ILE A 49 -8.13 13.64 -17.26
CA ILE A 49 -6.91 12.85 -17.51
C ILE A 49 -5.91 13.67 -18.32
N GLN A 50 -6.37 14.33 -19.39
CA GLN A 50 -5.54 15.18 -20.24
C GLN A 50 -4.94 16.35 -19.45
N GLU A 51 -5.73 16.98 -18.59
CA GLU A 51 -5.33 18.16 -17.81
C GLU A 51 -4.37 17.82 -16.67
N PHE A 52 -4.63 16.74 -15.93
CA PHE A 52 -3.83 16.36 -14.75
C PHE A 52 -2.71 15.38 -15.07
N GLY A 53 -2.69 14.78 -16.27
CA GLY A 53 -1.72 13.75 -16.67
C GLY A 53 -1.78 12.51 -15.77
N ARG A 54 -2.95 12.18 -15.23
CA ARG A 54 -3.16 11.10 -14.25
C ARG A 54 -4.28 10.18 -14.72
N SER A 55 -4.19 8.90 -14.37
CA SER A 55 -5.26 7.93 -14.64
C SER A 55 -6.58 8.36 -14.00
N ALA A 56 -7.71 8.06 -14.66
CA ALA A 56 -9.06 8.31 -14.15
C ALA A 56 -9.24 7.85 -12.69
N ASN A 57 -8.75 6.65 -12.37
CA ASN A 57 -8.85 6.08 -11.02
C ASN A 57 -8.14 6.93 -9.96
N ALA A 58 -6.95 7.46 -10.28
CA ALA A 58 -6.22 8.33 -9.36
C ALA A 58 -6.96 9.66 -9.11
N ILE A 59 -7.66 10.18 -10.12
CA ILE A 59 -8.47 11.40 -10.04
C ILE A 59 -9.74 11.14 -9.23
N ALA A 60 -10.46 10.05 -9.52
CA ALA A 60 -11.67 9.64 -8.79
C ALA A 60 -11.39 9.39 -7.30
N ILE A 61 -10.32 8.65 -6.97
CA ILE A 61 -9.90 8.43 -5.58
C ILE A 61 -9.57 9.76 -4.90
N LYS A 62 -8.93 10.70 -5.63
CA LYS A 62 -8.63 12.02 -5.07
C LYS A 62 -9.90 12.84 -4.85
N ALA A 63 -10.83 12.85 -5.79
CA ALA A 63 -12.12 13.55 -5.67
C ALA A 63 -12.91 13.01 -4.48
N HIS A 64 -12.97 11.70 -4.32
CA HIS A 64 -13.59 11.05 -3.16
C HIS A 64 -12.91 11.44 -1.84
N ARG A 65 -11.57 11.45 -1.78
CA ARG A 65 -10.81 11.90 -0.59
C ARG A 65 -11.02 13.39 -0.28
N LEU A 66 -11.40 14.19 -1.27
CA LEU A 66 -11.70 15.61 -1.13
C LEU A 66 -13.18 15.86 -0.76
N GLY A 67 -13.99 14.80 -0.64
CA GLY A 67 -15.40 14.85 -0.28
C GLY A 67 -16.31 15.40 -1.39
N LEU A 68 -15.88 15.31 -2.66
CA LEU A 68 -16.74 15.73 -3.77
C LEU A 68 -17.83 14.68 -4.03
N PRO A 69 -19.04 15.11 -4.44
CA PRO A 69 -20.12 14.19 -4.76
C PRO A 69 -19.70 13.25 -5.89
N PRO A 70 -20.13 11.98 -5.84
CA PRO A 70 -19.95 11.07 -6.96
C PRO A 70 -20.63 11.68 -8.19
N ARG A 71 -19.95 11.69 -9.32
CA ARG A 71 -20.43 12.32 -10.57
C ARG A 71 -21.62 11.58 -11.21
N ALA A 72 -22.24 10.63 -10.52
CA ALA A 72 -23.36 9.81 -11.02
C ALA A 72 -24.69 10.58 -11.16
N GLU A 73 -24.73 11.88 -10.87
CA GLU A 73 -25.98 12.63 -10.67
C GLU A 73 -26.07 13.98 -11.42
N ALA A 74 -25.14 14.28 -12.34
CA ALA A 74 -25.24 15.44 -13.26
C ALA A 74 -25.61 15.06 -14.71
N VAL A 75 -26.12 13.84 -14.92
CA VAL A 75 -26.68 13.35 -16.20
C VAL A 75 -28.05 12.74 -15.89
N ALA A 76 -28.97 13.58 -15.46
CA ALA A 76 -30.36 13.18 -15.22
C ALA A 76 -31.33 14.18 -15.86
N THR A 77 -31.07 14.62 -17.10
CA THR A 77 -32.11 15.05 -18.06
C THR A 77 -31.48 15.19 -19.45
N ASN A 78 -31.53 14.09 -20.22
CA ASN A 78 -31.75 13.99 -21.68
C ASN A 78 -31.09 12.69 -22.21
N ALA A 79 -31.96 11.72 -22.53
CA ALA A 79 -31.82 10.44 -23.24
C ALA A 79 -30.44 10.09 -23.83
N VAL A 80 -29.89 8.88 -23.66
CA VAL A 80 -30.47 7.53 -23.85
C VAL A 80 -29.90 6.56 -22.80
N ASP A 81 -30.72 5.73 -22.13
CA ASP A 81 -31.08 4.36 -22.54
C ASP A 81 -29.92 3.58 -23.17
N GLU A 82 -28.93 3.23 -22.34
CA GLU A 82 -28.33 1.89 -22.31
C GLU A 82 -27.38 1.86 -21.10
N LEU A 83 -27.87 1.21 -20.05
CA LEU A 83 -27.09 0.86 -18.88
C LEU A 83 -25.89 0.03 -19.40
N PRO A 84 -24.62 0.42 -19.20
CA PRO A 84 -23.54 -0.54 -19.31
C PRO A 84 -23.94 -1.69 -18.37
N PRO A 85 -23.99 -2.94 -18.85
CA PRO A 85 -24.60 -4.03 -18.10
C PRO A 85 -24.00 -4.01 -16.70
N GLU A 86 -24.86 -3.92 -15.68
CA GLU A 86 -24.46 -3.96 -14.28
C GLU A 86 -23.43 -5.08 -14.15
N ALA A 87 -22.17 -4.70 -13.95
CA ALA A 87 -21.12 -5.67 -13.73
C ALA A 87 -21.63 -6.56 -12.60
N PRO A 88 -21.74 -7.89 -12.82
CA PRO A 88 -22.50 -8.74 -11.93
C PRO A 88 -21.97 -8.53 -10.52
N ARG A 89 -22.85 -8.16 -9.59
CA ARG A 89 -22.53 -8.40 -8.19
C ARG A 89 -22.16 -9.86 -8.10
N ARG A 90 -21.16 -10.19 -7.31
CA ARG A 90 -20.56 -11.53 -7.20
C ARG A 90 -21.59 -12.67 -7.01
N SER A 91 -22.83 -12.34 -6.67
CA SER A 91 -24.01 -13.20 -6.54
C SER A 91 -24.74 -13.55 -7.85
N ASP A 92 -24.71 -12.70 -8.88
CA ASP A 92 -25.64 -12.77 -10.02
C ASP A 92 -24.92 -13.18 -11.31
N ALA A 93 -24.14 -14.25 -11.23
CA ALA A 93 -23.54 -14.87 -12.41
C ALA A 93 -24.66 -15.45 -13.29
N VAL A 94 -24.90 -14.80 -14.43
CA VAL A 94 -25.68 -15.35 -15.54
C VAL A 94 -25.14 -16.74 -15.91
N ASP A 95 -26.07 -17.68 -16.13
CA ASP A 95 -25.81 -19.02 -16.67
C ASP A 95 -25.25 -18.88 -18.09
N TYR A 96 -23.93 -18.72 -18.20
CA TYR A 96 -23.21 -18.84 -19.45
C TYR A 96 -23.37 -20.29 -19.92
N PRO A 97 -23.81 -20.55 -21.16
CA PRO A 97 -23.77 -21.91 -21.71
C PRO A 97 -22.32 -22.37 -21.64
N GLY A 98 -22.07 -23.31 -20.73
CA GLY A 98 -20.74 -23.76 -20.34
C GLY A 98 -20.04 -24.38 -21.53
N GLU A 99 -19.18 -23.60 -22.18
CA GLU A 99 -17.99 -24.15 -22.81
C GLU A 99 -17.23 -24.86 -21.69
N ASP A 100 -16.89 -26.13 -21.91
CA ASP A 100 -16.10 -26.99 -21.01
C ASP A 100 -14.69 -26.41 -20.86
N PHE A 101 -14.59 -25.26 -20.18
CA PHE A 101 -13.37 -24.79 -19.57
C PHE A 101 -13.18 -25.71 -18.38
N GLY A 102 -12.56 -26.86 -18.65
CA GLY A 102 -12.34 -27.91 -17.69
C GLY A 102 -11.89 -27.38 -16.34
N ASP A 103 -12.21 -28.15 -15.30
CA ASP A 103 -11.73 -27.99 -13.94
C ASP A 103 -10.20 -28.19 -13.89
N GLU A 104 -9.47 -27.29 -14.55
CA GLU A 104 -8.04 -27.19 -14.37
C GLU A 104 -7.85 -26.41 -13.07
N PRO A 105 -7.39 -27.07 -11.99
CA PRO A 105 -7.27 -26.41 -10.71
C PRO A 105 -6.30 -25.24 -10.88
N LYS A 106 -6.80 -24.01 -10.72
CA LYS A 106 -5.97 -22.80 -10.71
C LYS A 106 -4.74 -23.08 -9.84
N PRO A 107 -3.51 -22.91 -10.37
CA PRO A 107 -2.30 -23.32 -9.66
C PRO A 107 -2.27 -22.61 -8.31
N LYS A 108 -2.41 -23.38 -7.23
CA LYS A 108 -2.31 -22.86 -5.87
C LYS A 108 -0.91 -22.26 -5.74
N LYS A 109 -0.82 -20.94 -5.54
CA LYS A 109 0.46 -20.26 -5.28
C LYS A 109 1.22 -21.08 -4.22
N PRO A 110 2.51 -21.36 -4.41
CA PRO A 110 3.25 -22.19 -3.47
C PRO A 110 3.13 -21.56 -2.07
N LYS A 111 2.70 -22.36 -1.09
CA LYS A 111 2.63 -21.90 0.30
C LYS A 111 4.02 -21.36 0.69
N SER A 112 4.07 -20.18 1.28
CA SER A 112 5.33 -19.60 1.72
C SER A 112 6.01 -20.59 2.65
N VAL A 113 7.17 -21.12 2.25
CA VAL A 113 7.94 -22.05 3.07
C VAL A 113 8.35 -21.32 4.35
N GLY A 114 8.12 -21.95 5.49
CA GLY A 114 8.50 -21.39 6.79
C GLY A 114 10.00 -21.17 6.89
N LYS A 115 10.43 -20.21 7.72
CA LYS A 115 11.85 -19.92 7.94
C LYS A 115 12.10 -19.36 9.33
N VAL A 116 13.33 -19.48 9.82
CA VAL A 116 13.75 -18.83 11.06
C VAL A 116 13.76 -17.31 10.87
N ARG A 117 13.19 -16.58 11.83
CA ARG A 117 13.13 -15.12 11.88
C ARG A 117 13.31 -14.64 13.32
N ASN A 118 13.78 -13.40 13.48
CA ASN A 118 13.81 -12.74 14.77
C ASN A 118 12.42 -12.17 15.11
N CYS A 119 12.00 -12.36 16.36
CA CYS A 119 10.77 -11.81 16.91
C CYS A 119 10.84 -10.27 16.96
N LEU A 120 9.80 -9.58 16.49
CA LEU A 120 9.76 -8.11 16.57
C LEU A 120 9.59 -7.54 17.99
N MET A 121 9.20 -8.36 18.96
CA MET A 121 9.05 -7.90 20.36
C MET A 121 10.28 -8.19 21.23
N CYS A 122 10.86 -9.39 21.15
CA CYS A 122 11.97 -9.79 22.02
C CYS A 122 13.27 -10.11 21.28
N GLY A 123 13.29 -10.05 19.94
CA GLY A 123 14.48 -10.29 19.12
C GLY A 123 14.88 -11.76 18.97
N VAL A 124 14.30 -12.69 19.75
CA VAL A 124 14.67 -14.11 19.72
C VAL A 124 14.36 -14.75 18.36
N GLU A 125 15.23 -15.65 17.94
CA GLU A 125 15.03 -16.45 16.75
C GLU A 125 13.89 -17.47 16.99
N PHE A 126 12.94 -17.51 16.07
CA PHE A 126 11.84 -18.47 16.12
C PHE A 126 11.44 -18.90 14.71
N TRP A 127 10.85 -20.09 14.61
CA TRP A 127 10.34 -20.62 13.35
C TRP A 127 9.06 -19.87 12.94
N SER A 128 9.09 -19.22 11.78
CA SER A 128 7.96 -18.50 11.18
C SER A 128 7.32 -19.35 10.09
N SER A 129 6.09 -19.81 10.29
CA SER A 129 5.38 -20.72 9.38
C SER A 129 4.92 -20.07 8.08
N HIS A 130 4.75 -18.73 8.08
CA HIS A 130 4.34 -17.97 6.90
C HIS A 130 4.81 -16.51 6.98
N ALA A 131 4.68 -15.78 5.88
CA ALA A 131 5.23 -14.42 5.79
C ALA A 131 4.76 -13.43 6.87
N GLY A 132 3.55 -13.61 7.39
CA GLY A 132 2.92 -12.75 8.39
C GLY A 132 3.24 -13.09 9.86
N GLU A 133 3.89 -14.22 10.14
CA GLU A 133 4.23 -14.62 11.50
C GLU A 133 5.56 -13.96 11.91
N ARG A 134 5.48 -12.78 12.54
CA ARG A 134 6.66 -11.95 12.90
C ARG A 134 6.97 -11.90 14.40
N ILE A 135 6.18 -12.60 15.22
CA ILE A 135 6.29 -12.65 16.68
C ILE A 135 6.37 -14.11 17.11
N CYS A 136 7.31 -14.42 18.01
CA CYS A 136 7.46 -15.77 18.56
C CYS A 136 6.26 -16.18 19.42
N SER A 137 6.05 -17.49 19.57
CA SER A 137 4.92 -18.04 20.34
C SER A 137 4.83 -17.46 21.76
N SER A 138 5.96 -17.37 22.47
CA SER A 138 6.02 -16.86 23.84
C SER A 138 5.61 -15.40 23.95
N CYS A 139 6.01 -14.54 23.02
CA CYS A 139 5.58 -13.15 23.05
C CYS A 139 4.14 -12.99 22.56
N LYS A 140 3.71 -13.82 21.60
CA LYS A 140 2.33 -13.84 21.11
C LYS A 140 1.31 -14.22 22.20
N SER A 141 1.71 -15.01 23.20
CA SER A 141 0.87 -15.36 24.35
C SER A 141 0.89 -14.33 25.48
N THR A 142 1.80 -13.35 25.47
CA THR A 142 1.79 -12.28 26.49
C THR A 142 0.54 -11.41 26.37
N GLU A 143 0.06 -10.90 27.51
CA GLU A 143 -1.05 -9.94 27.55
C GLU A 143 -0.69 -8.63 26.84
N PHE A 144 0.58 -8.22 26.90
CA PHE A 144 1.09 -7.05 26.20
C PHE A 144 0.86 -7.11 24.67
N TRP A 145 1.00 -8.31 24.08
CA TRP A 145 0.66 -8.54 22.67
C TRP A 145 -0.84 -8.65 22.43
N ARG A 146 -1.54 -9.46 23.24
CA ARG A 146 -2.98 -9.73 23.06
C ARG A 146 -3.85 -8.48 23.22
N ASN A 147 -3.48 -7.58 24.13
CA ASN A 147 -4.22 -6.35 24.42
C ASN A 147 -3.79 -5.18 23.51
N GLY A 148 -2.87 -5.40 22.56
CA GLY A 148 -2.40 -4.35 21.65
C GLY A 148 -1.53 -3.28 22.30
N ALA A 149 -1.05 -3.49 23.53
CA ALA A 149 -0.20 -2.54 24.25
C ALA A 149 1.15 -2.30 23.53
N TYR A 150 1.61 -3.27 22.73
CA TYR A 150 2.79 -3.11 21.88
C TYR A 150 2.63 -2.06 20.75
N ALA A 151 1.40 -1.71 20.38
CA ALA A 151 1.13 -0.73 19.32
C ALA A 151 1.24 0.73 19.80
N PHE A 152 1.27 0.95 21.12
CA PHE A 152 1.33 2.26 21.75
C PHE A 152 2.69 2.48 22.42
N GLY A 153 3.71 2.80 21.62
CA GLY A 153 4.88 3.58 22.03
C GLY A 153 5.87 2.97 23.04
N HIS A 154 6.98 2.42 22.54
CA HIS A 154 8.26 2.51 23.27
C HIS A 154 9.02 3.74 22.80
N SER A 155 8.77 4.85 23.46
CA SER A 155 9.62 6.04 23.50
C SER A 155 9.46 6.65 24.89
N GLY A 156 10.50 6.53 25.72
CA GLY A 156 10.54 7.14 27.05
C GLY A 156 11.20 6.22 28.09
N GLY A 157 12.44 6.54 28.47
CA GLY A 157 13.23 5.77 29.42
C GLY A 157 12.67 5.79 30.86
N GLY A 158 12.93 4.71 31.58
CA GLY A 158 12.91 4.69 33.04
C GLY A 158 14.35 4.51 33.50
N GLY A 159 14.90 5.53 34.15
CA GLY A 159 16.08 5.38 34.97
C GLY A 159 15.70 4.59 36.23
N ASP A 160 16.49 3.57 36.53
CA ASP A 160 16.57 2.99 37.85
C ASP A 160 17.60 3.80 38.67
N ASP A 161 17.07 4.58 39.61
CA ASP A 161 17.76 4.95 40.83
C ASP A 161 17.77 3.74 41.79
N TRP A 162 18.90 3.57 42.49
CA TRP A 162 19.30 2.61 43.54
C TRP A 162 20.19 1.43 43.13
#